data_AF-A0A183DQ44-F1
#
_entry.id   AF-A0A183DQ44-F1
#
_cell.length_a   1.000
_cell.length_b   1.000
_cell.length_c   1.000
_cell.angle_alpha   90.00
_cell.angle_beta   90.00
_cell.angle_gamma   90.00
#
_symmetry.space_group_name_H-M   'P 1'
#
loop_
_entity.id
_entity.type
_entity.pdbx_description
1 polymer ?
#
loop_
_entity_poly.entity_id
_entity_poly.type
_entity_poly.pdbx_seq_one_letter_code
_entity_poly.pdbx_strand_id
1 'polypeptide(L)' 'MAGPRSEAVCTMIEECGGLDKIEHLQNHESEEIYKLAYEIIDSYFSVETDDDGIAGSEHFFESTQQNVPSEGFSFQ' A
#
# COMPACT_ATOMS: atom_id res chain seq x y z
N MET A 1 -6.18 -4.96 -15.52
CA MET A 1 -6.59 -4.46 -14.20
C MET A 1 -5.86 -5.28 -13.16
N ALA A 2 -4.84 -4.68 -12.55
CA ALA A 2 -4.05 -5.36 -11.54
C ALA A 2 -4.93 -5.51 -10.28
N GLY A 3 -5.07 -6.74 -9.76
CA GLY A 3 -6.02 -7.04 -8.68
C GLY A 3 -5.58 -6.46 -7.33
N PRO A 4 -6.37 -6.61 -6.25
CA PRO A 4 -6.18 -5.93 -4.95
C PRO A 4 -4.82 -6.16 -4.24
N ARG A 5 -3.99 -7.08 -4.75
CA ARG A 5 -2.62 -7.30 -4.29
C ARG A 5 -1.60 -6.36 -4.93
N SER A 6 -1.85 -5.85 -6.14
CA SER A 6 -0.92 -4.92 -6.79
C SER A 6 -0.94 -3.56 -6.12
N GLU A 7 -2.12 -3.10 -5.70
CA GLU A 7 -2.27 -1.82 -5.00
C GLU A 7 -1.48 -1.82 -3.69
N ALA A 8 -1.62 -2.87 -2.88
CA ALA A 8 -0.84 -3.03 -1.65
C ALA A 8 0.68 -3.01 -1.90
N VAL A 9 1.14 -3.62 -3.01
CA VAL A 9 2.55 -3.60 -3.39
C VAL A 9 3.00 -2.22 -3.85
N CYS A 10 2.18 -1.50 -4.62
CA CYS A 10 2.46 -0.12 -5.05
C CYS A 10 2.57 0.81 -3.84
N THR A 11 1.64 0.72 -2.88
CA THR A 11 1.69 1.48 -1.63
C THR A 11 2.97 1.19 -0.84
N MET A 12 3.35 -0.08 -0.67
CA MET A 12 4.60 -0.42 0.02
C MET A 12 5.84 0.14 -0.71
N ILE A 13 5.82 0.19 -2.05
CA ILE A 13 6.89 0.77 -2.86
C ILE A 13 6.96 2.29 -2.70
N GLU A 14 5.82 2.98 -2.63
CA GLU A 14 5.77 4.42 -2.37
C GLU A 14 6.23 4.76 -0.95
N GLU A 15 5.75 4.05 0.07
CA GLU A 15 6.09 4.30 1.47
C GLU A 15 7.59 4.13 1.77
N CYS A 16 8.29 3.28 1.01
CA CYS A 16 9.73 3.10 1.13
C CYS A 16 10.56 4.04 0.22
N GLY A 17 9.92 4.99 -0.48
CA GLY A 17 10.58 5.90 -1.43
C GLY A 17 11.12 5.18 -2.67
N GLY A 18 10.52 4.04 -3.02
CA GLY A 18 10.87 3.25 -4.20
C GLY A 18 10.36 3.90 -5.49
N LEU A 19 9.19 4.54 -5.46
CA LEU A 19 8.63 5.24 -6.61
C LEU A 19 9.56 6.37 -7.07
N ASP A 20 10.07 7.21 -6.17
CA ASP A 20 11.03 8.28 -6.50
C ASP A 20 12.27 7.76 -7.25
N LYS A 21 12.75 6.57 -6.89
CA LYS A 21 13.90 5.94 -7.55
C LYS A 21 13.53 5.47 -8.95
N ILE A 22 12.33 4.93 -9.14
CA ILE A 22 11.83 4.50 -10.45
C ILE A 22 11.64 5.71 -11.37
N GLU A 23 11.13 6.83 -10.84
CA GLU A 23 11.05 8.09 -11.58
C GLU A 23 12.44 8.63 -11.96
N HIS A 24 13.42 8.52 -11.06
CA HIS A 24 14.80 8.90 -11.38
C HIS A 24 15.37 8.08 -12.54
N LEU A 25 15.02 6.78 -12.63
CA LEU A 25 15.43 5.91 -13.72
C LEU A 25 14.86 6.33 -15.09
N GLN A 26 13.78 7.13 -15.13
CA GLN A 26 13.32 7.71 -16.39
C GLN A 26 14.27 8.79 -16.96
N ASN A 27 15.22 9.29 -16.17
CA ASN A 27 16.24 10.22 -16.64
C ASN A 27 17.57 9.52 -16.97
N HIS A 28 17.60 8.18 -16.92
CA HIS A 28 18.82 7.42 -17.18
C HIS A 28 19.19 7.45 -18.67
N GLU A 29 20.49 7.50 -18.97
CA GLU A 29 21.03 7.57 -20.34
C GLU A 29 20.77 6.30 -21.19
N SER A 30 20.36 5.20 -20.54
CA SER A 30 20.07 3.93 -21.20
C SER A 30 18.58 3.91 -21.55
N GLU A 31 18.31 3.81 -22.84
CA GLU A 31 16.94 3.76 -23.37
C GLU A 31 16.17 2.54 -22.85
N GLU A 32 16.84 1.42 -22.58
CA GLU A 32 16.21 0.23 -21.99
C GLU A 32 15.77 0.49 -20.55
N ILE A 33 16.59 1.16 -19.74
CA ILE A 33 16.27 1.51 -18.36
C ILE A 33 15.11 2.51 -18.32
N TYR A 34 15.15 3.54 -19.18
CA TYR A 34 14.04 4.47 -19.33
C TYR A 34 12.74 3.76 -19.67
N LYS A 35 12.74 2.88 -20.69
CA LYS A 35 11.55 2.16 -21.13
C LYS A 35 10.96 1.28 -20.04
N LEU A 36 11.81 0.53 -19.32
CA LEU A 36 11.36 -0.30 -18.20
C LEU A 36 10.75 0.55 -17.08
N ALA A 37 11.40 1.66 -16.70
CA ALA A 37 10.88 2.56 -15.67
C ALA A 37 9.55 3.20 -16.09
N TYR A 38 9.44 3.60 -17.35
CA TYR A 38 8.22 4.12 -17.95
C TYR A 38 7.08 3.08 -17.92
N GLU A 39 7.34 1.84 -18.36
CA GLU A 39 6.33 0.78 -18.38
C GLU A 39 5.81 0.44 -16.97
N ILE A 40 6.70 0.42 -15.97
CA ILE A 40 6.32 0.20 -14.56
C ILE A 40 5.41 1.33 -14.09
N ILE A 41 5.78 2.59 -14.35
CA ILE A 41 4.98 3.75 -13.93
C ILE A 41 3.64 3.77 -14.67
N ASP A 42 3.62 3.53 -15.97
CA ASP A 42 2.39 3.52 -16.79
C ASP A 42 1.42 2.41 -16.34
N SER A 43 1.94 1.20 -16.11
CA SER A 43 1.12 0.02 -15.80
C SER A 43 0.56 -0.01 -14.38
N TYR A 44 1.27 0.60 -13.42
CA TYR A 44 0.97 0.44 -11.99
C TYR A 44 0.72 1.74 -11.24
N PHE A 45 1.26 2.88 -11.71
CA PHE A 45 1.20 4.17 -11.00
C PHE A 45 0.52 5.30 -11.80
N SER A 46 0.31 5.13 -13.12
CA SER A 46 -0.39 6.10 -13.98
C SER A 46 -1.89 5.83 -14.13
N VAL A 47 -2.41 4.82 -13.44
CA VAL A 47 -3.85 4.68 -13.27
C VAL A 47 -4.28 5.82 -12.37
N GLU A 48 -4.87 6.86 -12.96
CA GLU A 48 -5.50 7.93 -12.20
C GLU A 48 -6.36 7.27 -11.13
N THR A 49 -6.15 7.72 -9.89
CA THR A 49 -6.88 7.29 -8.71
C THR A 49 -8.35 7.73 -8.85
N ASP A 50 -9.09 7.15 -9.80
CA ASP A 50 -10.53 7.12 -9.79
C ASP A 50 -10.94 6.22 -8.62
N ASP A 51 -10.96 6.84 -7.44
CA ASP A 51 -12.06 6.77 -6.48
C ASP A 51 -12.79 5.42 -6.37
N ASP A 52 -12.53 4.66 -5.30
CA ASP A 52 -13.58 4.33 -4.30
C ASP A 52 -13.00 3.44 -3.16
N GLY A 53 -12.93 3.99 -1.95
CA GLY A 53 -13.21 3.24 -0.72
C GLY A 53 -12.21 2.18 -0.21
N ILE A 54 -11.16 2.61 0.50
CA ILE A 54 -10.75 1.92 1.74
C ILE A 54 -11.24 2.74 2.94
N ALA A 55 -12.55 2.88 3.00
CA ALA A 55 -13.23 2.97 4.29
C ALA A 55 -13.32 1.53 4.83
N GLY A 56 -12.59 1.24 5.91
CA GLY A 56 -12.83 0.05 6.72
C GLY A 56 -11.84 -1.08 6.55
N SER A 57 -10.64 -0.93 7.12
CA SER A 57 -10.14 -2.02 7.96
C SER A 57 -9.75 -1.44 9.31
N GLU A 58 -10.76 -1.39 10.18
CA GLU A 58 -10.59 -1.38 11.62
C GLU A 58 -9.80 -2.63 12.04
N HIS A 59 -8.48 -2.62 11.84
CA HIS A 59 -7.60 -3.55 12.53
C HIS A 59 -7.03 -2.83 13.76
N PHE A 60 -7.95 -2.48 14.66
CA PHE A 60 -7.88 -2.78 16.08
C PHE A 60 -6.46 -2.98 16.62
N PHE A 61 -5.73 -1.87 16.77
CA PHE A 61 -4.57 -1.84 17.65
C PHE A 61 -5.08 -1.68 19.09
N GLU A 62 -5.72 -2.74 19.61
CA GLU A 62 -6.02 -2.87 21.04
C GLU A 62 -4.72 -3.28 21.73
N SER A 63 -3.93 -2.28 22.06
CA SER A 63 -2.86 -2.42 23.03
C SER A 63 -2.76 -1.09 23.77
N THR A 64 -3.03 -1.18 25.07
CA THR A 64 -2.70 -0.22 26.14
C THR A 64 -3.77 0.77 26.62
N GLN A 65 -4.98 0.32 26.96
CA GLN A 65 -5.56 0.86 28.20
C GLN A 65 -6.53 -0.08 28.92
N GLN A 66 -6.10 -0.43 30.13
CA GLN A 66 -6.87 -1.08 31.19
C GLN A 66 -8.27 -0.48 31.33
N ASN A 67 -9.31 -1.29 31.13
CA ASN A 67 -10.56 -1.14 31.88
C ASN A 67 -11.32 -2.47 31.93
N VAL A 68 -11.31 -3.12 33.09
CA VAL A 68 -12.13 -4.30 33.39
C VAL A 68 -13.60 -3.88 33.61
N PRO A 69 -14.57 -4.61 33.05
CA PRO A 69 -15.83 -4.79 33.78
C PRO A 69 -16.35 -6.25 33.72
N SER A 70 -16.50 -6.79 34.93
CA SER A 70 -17.54 -7.71 35.43
C SER A 70 -18.44 -8.45 34.42
N GLU A 71 -18.25 -9.77 34.25
CA GLU A 71 -19.31 -10.79 34.41
C GLU A 71 -18.79 -12.22 34.15
N GLY A 72 -19.08 -13.13 35.09
CA GLY A 72 -19.45 -14.50 34.72
C GLY A 72 -18.35 -15.54 34.54
N PHE A 73 -17.73 -16.00 35.63
CA PHE A 73 -17.23 -17.38 35.73
C PHE A 73 -17.85 -18.06 36.96
N SER A 74 -18.86 -18.89 36.74
CA SER A 74 -19.37 -19.83 37.75
C SER A 74 -18.75 -21.20 37.49
N PHE A 75 -17.95 -21.69 38.44
CA PHE A 75 -17.56 -23.10 38.47
C PHE A 75 -18.63 -23.88 39.22
N GLN A 76 -19.14 -24.91 38.56
CA GLN A 76 -20.07 -25.90 39.10
C GLN A 76 -19.28 -27.07 39.72
#